data_AF-A0A496RFZ9-F1
#
_entry.id   AF-A0A496RFZ9-F1
#
_cell.length_a   1.000
_cell.length_b   1.000
_cell.length_c   1.000
_cell.angle_alpha   90.00
_cell.angle_beta   90.00
_cell.angle_gamma   90.00
#
_symmetry.space_group_name_H-M   'P 1'
#
loop_
_entity.id
_entity.type
_entity.pdbx_description
1 polymer ?
#
loop_
_entity_poly.entity_id
_entity_poly.type
_entity_poly.pdbx_seq_one_letter_code
_entity_poly.pdbx_strand_id
1 'polypeptide(L)'
;VGGIGEEIGKFLEPKDMVIWKNILYVIDKNRLQAFSLITWQVIWVVGPQEDTYGHKIEGFEPKSLAIDEFQNIYVLDGSKNRVLKFNLAGQLKKIIWEGNLQNPLSLFVKDNTLYLLESSKIRKGIDVIDLPETIISPVTFSVNSKKNIYIGGDKFDENKGSLWGLSPEAELIDTVITYKRTCKKMLFDNKDDLWILDTSGTLSLIAPEKVYQETGEFQHIFDSTIPECKWHRLGIDSEVPEGTSLYINIVARDEIKKSDVYSGYLSLPSGSKDIFLPQIKGRYLFVKIKFQSDPQRKKSPVLNFIKVFFPKKTYLQYLPAIYQEDKESKDILERYLSIFQTILEDIEDKIEKTHLLIDPETTRGEFLNWLSSWVGLIKEERWSEEKWREFLGKAIEFFKMRGTREGLSSLIELFTGKKPIIIEPFQLECEKKSLRLGRFSFCVLLKPKQVRNYQEFEAVKRIVALWKPAHTEGKTVLLKEKMLLGDLLYLGINTYLNPPEFILGKAILPIDTKLLDIEDNAQIERHSRLGIDAKINF
;
A
#
# COMPACT_ATOMS: atom_id res chain seq x y z
N VAL A 1 -14.62 -5.16 -26.01
CA VAL A 1 -13.67 -6.16 -25.49
C VAL A 1 -14.46 -7.24 -24.78
N GLY A 2 -14.16 -8.50 -25.06
CA GLY A 2 -14.96 -9.66 -24.66
C GLY A 2 -15.68 -10.31 -25.83
N GLY A 3 -16.10 -11.56 -25.62
CA GLY A 3 -16.72 -12.42 -26.64
C GLY A 3 -15.76 -13.50 -27.17
N ILE A 4 -16.34 -14.54 -27.75
CA ILE A 4 -15.61 -15.68 -28.32
C ILE A 4 -15.05 -15.29 -29.69
N GLY A 5 -13.75 -15.47 -29.91
CA GLY A 5 -13.13 -15.29 -31.23
C GLY A 5 -11.63 -15.02 -31.23
N GLU A 6 -11.03 -15.06 -32.42
CA GLU A 6 -9.58 -14.86 -32.62
C GLU A 6 -9.18 -13.40 -32.86
N GLU A 7 -10.15 -12.49 -33.02
CA GLU A 7 -9.86 -11.07 -33.21
C GLU A 7 -9.21 -10.44 -31.97
N ILE A 8 -8.53 -9.31 -32.17
CA ILE A 8 -7.95 -8.51 -31.09
C ILE A 8 -9.08 -8.07 -30.14
N GLY A 9 -8.93 -8.36 -28.85
CA GLY A 9 -9.90 -8.08 -27.81
C GLY A 9 -11.04 -9.10 -27.65
N LYS A 10 -10.98 -10.22 -28.38
CA LYS A 10 -11.79 -11.44 -28.14
C LYS A 10 -10.90 -12.55 -27.55
N PHE A 11 -11.56 -13.60 -27.03
CA PHE A 11 -10.89 -14.71 -26.34
C PHE A 11 -11.38 -16.05 -26.90
N LEU A 12 -10.47 -17.02 -27.05
CA LEU A 12 -10.81 -18.40 -27.38
C LEU A 12 -10.53 -19.35 -26.22
N GLU A 13 -9.37 -19.18 -25.60
CA GLU A 13 -8.87 -20.04 -24.53
C GLU A 13 -8.08 -19.17 -23.55
N PRO A 14 -8.77 -18.36 -22.72
CA PRO A 14 -8.11 -17.55 -21.70
C PRO A 14 -7.50 -18.48 -20.64
N LYS A 15 -6.17 -18.49 -20.56
CA LYS A 15 -5.42 -19.40 -19.66
C LYS A 15 -5.09 -18.75 -18.33
N ASP A 16 -4.66 -17.49 -18.36
CA ASP A 16 -4.24 -16.76 -17.18
C ASP A 16 -4.47 -15.26 -17.32
N MET A 17 -4.57 -14.56 -16.19
CA MET A 17 -4.73 -13.11 -16.14
C MET A 17 -4.08 -12.50 -14.90
N VAL A 18 -3.62 -11.26 -15.04
CA VAL A 18 -3.14 -10.45 -13.92
C VAL A 18 -3.50 -8.99 -14.14
N ILE A 19 -3.74 -8.28 -13.04
CA ILE A 19 -4.02 -6.84 -13.04
C ILE A 19 -2.82 -6.12 -12.44
N TRP A 20 -2.37 -5.06 -13.13
CA TRP A 20 -1.40 -4.12 -12.58
C TRP A 20 -1.94 -2.70 -12.72
N LYS A 21 -2.26 -2.08 -11.59
CA LYS A 21 -2.93 -0.76 -11.52
C LYS A 21 -4.23 -0.79 -12.35
N ASN A 22 -4.30 -0.04 -13.44
CA ASN A 22 -5.47 0.09 -14.31
C ASN A 22 -5.31 -0.68 -15.63
N ILE A 23 -4.41 -1.66 -15.69
CA ILE A 23 -4.19 -2.49 -16.89
C ILE A 23 -4.43 -3.95 -16.53
N LEU A 24 -5.27 -4.61 -17.32
CA LEU A 24 -5.51 -6.05 -17.28
C LEU A 24 -4.69 -6.71 -18.38
N TYR A 25 -3.89 -7.70 -18.01
CA TYR A 25 -3.16 -8.55 -18.95
C TYR A 25 -3.82 -9.91 -18.97
N VAL A 26 -4.09 -10.42 -20.17
CA VAL A 26 -4.74 -11.72 -20.36
C VAL A 26 -3.93 -12.54 -21.34
N ILE A 27 -3.62 -13.77 -20.92
CA ILE A 27 -3.10 -14.80 -21.82
C ILE A 27 -4.29 -15.52 -22.44
N ASP A 28 -4.30 -15.61 -23.77
CA ASP A 28 -5.34 -16.26 -24.56
C ASP A 28 -4.70 -17.06 -25.72
N LYS A 29 -4.86 -18.39 -25.71
CA LYS A 29 -4.30 -19.32 -26.71
C LYS A 29 -2.78 -19.13 -26.93
N ASN A 30 -2.42 -18.32 -27.93
CA ASN A 30 -1.06 -18.01 -28.39
C ASN A 30 -0.73 -16.50 -28.29
N ARG A 31 -1.46 -15.75 -27.46
CA ARG A 31 -1.33 -14.29 -27.32
C ARG A 31 -1.32 -13.84 -25.86
N LEU A 32 -0.65 -12.72 -25.63
CA LEU A 32 -0.79 -11.89 -24.44
C LEU A 32 -1.39 -10.55 -24.86
N GLN A 33 -2.55 -10.21 -24.30
CA GLN A 33 -3.28 -8.98 -24.63
C GLN A 33 -3.32 -8.06 -23.40
N ALA A 34 -2.98 -6.79 -23.58
CA ALA A 34 -3.08 -5.76 -22.54
C ALA A 34 -4.32 -4.88 -22.76
N PHE A 35 -5.08 -4.64 -21.70
CA PHE A 35 -6.34 -3.89 -21.75
C PHE A 35 -6.36 -2.78 -20.71
N SER A 36 -6.86 -1.61 -21.09
CA SER A 36 -7.18 -0.58 -20.09
C SER A 36 -8.43 -0.99 -19.31
N LEU A 37 -8.37 -1.02 -17.99
CA LEU A 37 -9.55 -1.22 -17.13
C LEU A 37 -10.47 0.02 -17.09
N ILE A 38 -9.99 1.17 -17.56
CA ILE A 38 -10.77 2.42 -17.60
C ILE A 38 -11.62 2.44 -18.86
N THR A 39 -11.00 2.20 -20.03
CA THR A 39 -11.67 2.33 -21.33
C THR A 39 -12.09 1.00 -21.94
N TRP A 40 -11.63 -0.13 -21.36
CA TRP A 40 -11.79 -1.47 -21.93
C TRP A 40 -11.32 -1.57 -23.39
N GLN A 41 -10.29 -0.81 -23.73
CA GLN A 41 -9.62 -0.87 -25.03
C GLN A 41 -8.33 -1.68 -24.93
N VAL A 42 -8.00 -2.37 -26.03
CA VAL A 42 -6.70 -3.05 -26.17
C VAL A 42 -5.61 -2.00 -26.31
N ILE A 43 -4.56 -2.15 -25.52
CA ILE A 43 -3.38 -1.27 -25.52
C ILE A 43 -2.36 -1.79 -26.53
N TRP A 44 -2.01 -3.07 -26.42
CA TRP A 44 -1.07 -3.78 -27.30
C TRP A 44 -1.30 -5.30 -27.20
N VAL A 45 -0.73 -6.05 -28.15
CA VAL A 45 -0.84 -7.52 -28.20
C VAL A 45 0.52 -8.11 -28.54
N VAL A 46 0.94 -9.14 -27.80
CA VAL A 46 2.11 -9.95 -28.14
C VAL A 46 1.63 -11.31 -28.63
N GLY A 47 2.05 -11.72 -29.82
CA GLY A 47 1.65 -12.99 -30.43
C GLY A 47 2.63 -13.45 -31.53
N PRO A 48 2.26 -14.50 -32.29
CA PRO A 48 3.07 -14.99 -33.41
C PRO A 48 3.11 -14.03 -34.60
N GLN A 49 2.09 -13.20 -34.74
CA GLN A 49 2.05 -12.11 -35.73
C GLN A 49 2.53 -10.82 -35.08
N GLU A 50 3.26 -10.02 -35.86
CA GLU A 50 3.73 -8.71 -35.43
C GLU A 50 2.55 -7.74 -35.28
N ASP A 51 2.44 -7.10 -34.12
CA ASP A 51 1.44 -6.06 -33.89
C ASP A 51 1.89 -4.69 -34.45
N THR A 52 1.02 -3.69 -34.32
CA THR A 52 1.29 -2.30 -34.75
C THR A 52 2.52 -1.67 -34.08
N TYR A 53 3.00 -2.25 -32.98
CA TYR A 53 4.13 -1.75 -32.19
C TYR A 53 5.41 -2.59 -32.37
N GLY A 54 5.39 -3.57 -33.29
CA GLY A 54 6.54 -4.43 -33.59
C GLY A 54 6.72 -5.61 -32.63
N HIS A 55 5.71 -5.94 -31.82
CA HIS A 55 5.78 -7.07 -30.91
C HIS A 55 5.52 -8.38 -31.65
N LYS A 56 6.52 -9.27 -31.70
CA LYS A 56 6.40 -10.60 -32.30
C LYS A 56 7.17 -11.64 -31.50
N ILE A 57 6.53 -12.77 -31.20
CA ILE A 57 7.17 -13.95 -30.60
C ILE A 57 6.77 -15.18 -31.41
N GLU A 58 7.73 -15.76 -32.13
CA GLU A 58 7.48 -16.96 -32.93
C GLU A 58 7.27 -18.20 -32.06
N GLY A 59 6.21 -18.96 -32.38
CA GLY A 59 5.83 -20.17 -31.64
C GLY A 59 5.45 -19.87 -30.19
N PHE A 60 4.66 -18.82 -29.93
CA PHE A 60 4.31 -18.41 -28.57
C PHE A 60 3.14 -19.23 -28.02
N GLU A 61 3.36 -19.99 -26.94
CA GLU A 61 2.32 -20.74 -26.22
C GLU A 61 2.33 -20.37 -24.72
N PRO A 62 1.88 -19.16 -24.38
CA PRO A 62 1.86 -18.68 -23.01
C PRO A 62 0.93 -19.54 -22.13
N LYS A 63 1.42 -19.93 -20.95
CA LYS A 63 0.69 -20.74 -19.95
C LYS A 63 0.34 -19.96 -18.69
N SER A 64 1.28 -19.16 -18.19
CA SER A 64 1.14 -18.43 -16.93
C SER A 64 1.85 -17.07 -16.98
N LEU A 65 1.36 -16.12 -16.18
CA LEU A 65 1.70 -14.71 -16.22
C LEU A 65 1.86 -14.15 -14.79
N ALA A 66 2.95 -13.44 -14.54
CA ALA A 66 3.19 -12.72 -13.29
C ALA A 66 3.83 -11.36 -13.55
N ILE A 67 3.66 -10.40 -12.62
CA ILE A 67 4.24 -9.05 -12.71
C ILE A 67 4.98 -8.73 -11.42
N ASP A 68 6.19 -8.17 -11.54
CA ASP A 68 6.97 -7.67 -10.39
C ASP A 68 6.75 -6.18 -10.11
N GLU A 69 7.20 -5.71 -8.95
CA GLU A 69 7.09 -4.30 -8.57
C GLU A 69 7.96 -3.38 -9.43
N PHE A 70 9.00 -3.94 -10.06
CA PHE A 70 9.86 -3.29 -11.02
C PHE A 70 9.25 -3.19 -12.43
N GLN A 71 7.95 -3.45 -12.57
CA GLN A 71 7.19 -3.25 -13.82
C GLN A 71 7.65 -4.17 -14.95
N ASN A 72 8.05 -5.39 -14.60
CA ASN A 72 8.34 -6.43 -15.57
C ASN A 72 7.25 -7.48 -15.58
N ILE A 73 6.86 -7.90 -16.78
CA ILE A 73 5.89 -8.97 -17.01
C ILE A 73 6.69 -10.24 -17.31
N TYR A 74 6.45 -11.30 -16.55
CA TYR A 74 7.01 -12.62 -16.79
C TYR A 74 5.94 -13.51 -17.38
N VAL A 75 6.28 -14.18 -18.49
CA VAL A 75 5.38 -15.12 -19.15
C VAL A 75 6.08 -16.45 -19.31
N LEU A 76 5.40 -17.51 -18.87
CA LEU A 76 5.83 -18.88 -19.11
C LEU A 76 5.38 -19.31 -20.49
N ASP A 77 6.33 -19.55 -21.38
CA ASP A 77 6.11 -20.01 -22.76
C ASP A 77 6.32 -21.52 -22.84
N GLY A 78 5.23 -22.26 -23.06
CA GLY A 78 5.19 -23.72 -23.05
C GLY A 78 5.77 -24.38 -24.30
N SER A 79 5.84 -23.68 -25.43
CA SER A 79 6.33 -24.25 -26.70
C SER A 79 7.81 -24.62 -26.65
N LYS A 80 8.60 -23.78 -25.97
CA LYS A 80 10.05 -23.90 -25.80
C LYS A 80 10.46 -24.09 -24.34
N ASN A 81 9.48 -24.29 -23.44
CA ASN A 81 9.67 -24.38 -21.98
C ASN A 81 10.66 -23.31 -21.48
N ARG A 82 10.26 -22.05 -21.61
CA ARG A 82 11.10 -20.89 -21.27
C ARG A 82 10.29 -19.81 -20.57
N VAL A 83 10.98 -18.92 -19.85
CA VAL A 83 10.35 -17.75 -19.21
C VAL A 83 10.83 -16.47 -19.86
N LEU A 84 9.88 -15.73 -20.44
CA LEU A 84 10.10 -14.48 -21.15
C LEU A 84 9.83 -13.29 -20.22
N LYS A 85 10.70 -12.28 -20.24
CA LYS A 85 10.55 -11.04 -19.48
C LYS A 85 10.26 -9.88 -20.42
N PHE A 86 9.12 -9.24 -20.24
CA PHE A 86 8.67 -8.06 -20.98
C PHE A 86 8.64 -6.81 -20.09
N ASN A 87 8.65 -5.63 -20.70
CA ASN A 87 8.23 -4.40 -20.04
C ASN A 87 6.68 -4.25 -20.10
N LEU A 88 6.13 -3.25 -19.39
CA LEU A 88 4.69 -2.94 -19.45
C LEU A 88 4.18 -2.47 -20.83
N ALA A 89 5.08 -2.18 -21.77
CA ALA A 89 4.73 -1.82 -23.14
C ALA A 89 4.63 -3.05 -24.07
N GLY A 90 4.93 -4.26 -23.59
CA GLY A 90 4.88 -5.50 -24.39
C GLY A 90 6.19 -5.85 -25.09
N GLN A 91 7.26 -5.07 -24.89
CA GLN A 91 8.56 -5.33 -25.50
C GLN A 91 9.33 -6.38 -24.71
N LEU A 92 9.83 -7.41 -25.41
CA LEU A 92 10.68 -8.44 -24.82
C LEU A 92 12.02 -7.82 -24.41
N LYS A 93 12.34 -7.88 -23.11
CA LYS A 93 13.64 -7.46 -22.58
C LYS A 93 14.68 -8.57 -22.69
N LYS A 94 14.32 -9.77 -22.23
CA LYS A 94 15.23 -10.93 -22.13
C LYS A 94 14.46 -12.23 -21.93
N ILE A 95 15.10 -13.35 -22.26
CA ILE A 95 14.72 -14.69 -21.82
C ILE A 95 15.44 -14.98 -20.49
N ILE A 96 14.71 -15.33 -19.44
CA ILE A 96 15.24 -15.50 -18.08
C ILE A 96 15.64 -16.95 -17.81
N TRP A 97 14.85 -17.90 -18.30
CA TRP A 97 15.16 -19.33 -18.25
C TRP A 97 14.85 -19.97 -19.59
N GLU A 98 15.77 -20.80 -20.09
CA GLU A 98 15.65 -21.56 -21.35
C GLU A 98 16.43 -22.88 -21.23
N GLY A 99 15.92 -23.96 -21.84
CA GLY A 99 16.67 -25.19 -22.08
C GLY A 99 16.79 -26.21 -20.92
N ASN A 100 16.37 -25.88 -19.69
CA ASN A 100 16.44 -26.79 -18.52
C ASN A 100 15.19 -26.76 -17.63
N LEU A 101 14.01 -26.53 -18.22
CA LEU A 101 12.73 -26.58 -17.51
C LEU A 101 12.02 -27.90 -17.81
N GLN A 102 11.71 -28.68 -16.78
CA GLN A 102 10.99 -29.94 -16.85
C GLN A 102 9.50 -29.70 -16.58
N ASN A 103 8.71 -29.70 -17.65
CA ASN A 103 7.26 -29.49 -17.61
C ASN A 103 6.83 -28.32 -16.69
N PRO A 104 7.23 -27.08 -17.00
CA PRO A 104 6.85 -25.92 -16.19
C PRO A 104 5.34 -25.67 -16.25
N LEU A 105 4.75 -25.40 -15.09
CA LEU A 105 3.30 -25.37 -14.87
C LEU A 105 2.78 -23.94 -14.64
N SER A 106 3.33 -23.23 -13.66
CA SER A 106 2.87 -21.89 -13.27
C SER A 106 3.99 -20.99 -12.76
N LEU A 107 3.78 -19.69 -12.86
CA LEU A 107 4.68 -18.65 -12.37
C LEU A 107 4.04 -17.87 -11.22
N PHE A 108 4.86 -17.40 -10.30
CA PHE A 108 4.46 -16.47 -9.26
C PHE A 108 5.59 -15.51 -8.95
N VAL A 109 5.24 -14.29 -8.53
CA VAL A 109 6.22 -13.30 -8.08
C VAL A 109 5.80 -12.80 -6.70
N LYS A 110 6.73 -12.83 -5.76
CA LYS A 110 6.58 -12.26 -4.41
C LYS A 110 7.88 -11.60 -4.00
N ASP A 111 7.81 -10.38 -3.45
CA ASP A 111 8.97 -9.61 -2.99
C ASP A 111 10.11 -9.55 -4.03
N ASN A 112 9.75 -9.32 -5.30
CA ASN A 112 10.64 -9.32 -6.46
C ASN A 112 11.42 -10.63 -6.73
N THR A 113 11.05 -11.71 -6.06
CA THR A 113 11.56 -13.04 -6.32
C THR A 113 10.61 -13.75 -7.27
N LEU A 114 11.16 -14.25 -8.39
CA LEU A 114 10.43 -15.05 -9.36
C LEU A 114 10.47 -16.51 -8.94
N TYR A 115 9.29 -17.11 -8.84
CA TYR A 115 9.09 -18.51 -8.56
C TYR A 115 8.51 -19.21 -9.79
N LEU A 116 8.96 -20.43 -10.04
CA LEU A 116 8.46 -21.30 -11.08
C LEU A 116 8.15 -22.67 -10.50
N LEU A 117 6.92 -23.13 -10.71
CA LEU A 117 6.51 -24.50 -10.39
C LEU A 117 6.74 -25.40 -11.60
N GLU A 118 7.51 -26.45 -11.40
CA GLU A 118 7.68 -27.58 -12.31
C GLU A 118 6.98 -28.81 -11.72
N SER A 119 6.86 -29.89 -12.49
CA SER A 119 6.11 -31.09 -12.07
C SER A 119 6.64 -31.75 -10.78
N SER A 120 7.92 -31.56 -10.45
CA SER A 120 8.57 -32.21 -9.30
C SER A 120 9.44 -31.27 -8.46
N LYS A 121 9.50 -29.98 -8.80
CA LYS A 121 10.37 -29.01 -8.12
C LYS A 121 9.82 -27.60 -8.23
N ILE A 122 10.28 -26.72 -7.35
CA ILE A 122 10.06 -25.27 -7.43
C ILE A 122 11.41 -24.59 -7.58
N ARG A 123 11.52 -23.73 -8.59
CA ARG A 123 12.66 -22.81 -8.71
C ARG A 123 12.30 -21.49 -8.05
N LYS A 124 13.21 -20.98 -7.24
CA LYS A 124 13.15 -19.66 -6.61
C LYS A 124 14.42 -18.91 -6.97
N GLY A 125 14.38 -18.10 -8.03
CA GLY A 125 15.60 -17.49 -8.58
C GLY A 125 16.63 -18.56 -8.99
N ILE A 126 17.77 -18.61 -8.30
CA ILE A 126 18.81 -19.63 -8.55
C ILE A 126 18.60 -20.92 -7.74
N ASP A 127 17.79 -20.87 -6.68
CA ASP A 127 17.56 -21.99 -5.79
C ASP A 127 16.54 -22.97 -6.40
N VAL A 128 16.72 -24.26 -6.12
CA VAL A 128 15.81 -25.33 -6.55
C VAL A 128 15.40 -26.13 -5.32
N ILE A 129 14.09 -26.30 -5.15
CA ILE A 129 13.47 -27.05 -4.05
C ILE A 129 12.75 -28.25 -4.66
N ASP A 130 13.14 -29.46 -4.30
CA ASP A 130 12.43 -30.67 -4.73
C ASP A 130 11.10 -30.79 -3.98
N LEU A 131 10.04 -31.16 -4.71
CA LEU A 131 8.72 -31.36 -4.13
C LEU A 131 8.66 -32.74 -3.45
N PRO A 132 8.15 -32.83 -2.22
CA PRO A 132 7.88 -34.12 -1.58
C PRO A 132 6.92 -35.00 -2.41
N GLU A 133 7.11 -36.32 -2.38
CA GLU A 133 6.24 -37.32 -3.07
C GLU A 133 4.78 -37.34 -2.55
N THR A 134 4.49 -36.62 -1.46
CA THR A 134 3.14 -36.40 -0.95
C THR A 134 2.33 -35.47 -1.86
N ILE A 135 3.00 -34.59 -2.62
CA ILE A 135 2.36 -33.64 -3.54
C ILE A 135 2.02 -34.36 -4.84
N ILE A 136 0.74 -34.42 -5.16
CA ILE A 136 0.24 -35.12 -6.35
C ILE A 136 -0.35 -34.11 -7.34
N SER A 137 0.04 -34.24 -8.60
CA SER A 137 -0.53 -33.48 -9.73
C SER A 137 -0.54 -31.96 -9.47
N PRO A 138 0.60 -31.34 -9.12
CA PRO A 138 0.66 -29.91 -8.85
C PRO A 138 0.28 -29.12 -10.12
N VAL A 139 -0.41 -28.00 -9.95
CA VAL A 139 -0.83 -27.14 -11.08
C VAL A 139 -0.57 -25.67 -10.79
N THR A 140 -0.91 -25.21 -9.59
CA THR A 140 -0.79 -23.81 -9.17
C THR A 140 -0.11 -23.72 -7.82
N PHE A 141 0.47 -22.56 -7.51
CA PHE A 141 1.02 -22.29 -6.20
C PHE A 141 0.93 -20.80 -5.89
N SER A 142 1.05 -20.47 -4.61
CA SER A 142 1.08 -19.10 -4.10
C SER A 142 1.96 -19.02 -2.86
N VAL A 143 2.47 -17.84 -2.55
CA VAL A 143 3.40 -17.61 -1.43
C VAL A 143 2.82 -16.55 -0.49
N ASN A 144 2.72 -16.85 0.81
CA ASN A 144 2.21 -15.92 1.82
C ASN A 144 3.27 -14.91 2.29
N SER A 145 2.92 -13.96 3.16
CA SER A 145 3.86 -12.98 3.74
C SER A 145 5.02 -13.61 4.52
N LYS A 146 4.81 -14.79 5.12
CA LYS A 146 5.83 -15.55 5.85
C LYS A 146 6.76 -16.37 4.94
N LYS A 147 6.60 -16.26 3.62
CA LYS A 147 7.34 -17.01 2.59
C LYS A 147 7.09 -18.52 2.59
N ASN A 148 6.00 -18.97 3.21
CA ASN A 148 5.51 -20.33 3.06
C ASN A 148 4.91 -20.50 1.66
N ILE A 149 5.20 -21.63 1.02
CA ILE A 149 4.75 -21.96 -0.33
C ILE A 149 3.54 -22.89 -0.23
N TYR A 150 2.41 -22.51 -0.82
CA TYR A 150 1.21 -23.33 -0.89
C TYR A 150 1.01 -23.81 -2.30
N ILE A 151 0.90 -25.12 -2.49
CA ILE A 151 0.82 -25.78 -3.79
C ILE A 151 -0.53 -26.48 -3.91
N GLY A 152 -1.26 -26.19 -4.97
CA GLY A 152 -2.55 -26.78 -5.28
C GLY A 152 -2.46 -27.75 -6.46
N GLY A 153 -3.09 -28.91 -6.31
CA GLY A 153 -3.22 -29.92 -7.37
C GLY A 153 -4.60 -29.94 -8.01
N ASP A 154 -4.67 -30.42 -9.25
CA ASP A 154 -5.93 -30.57 -10.00
C ASP A 154 -6.66 -31.89 -9.74
N LYS A 155 -6.05 -32.79 -8.96
CA LYS A 155 -6.65 -34.04 -8.49
C LYS A 155 -6.81 -34.00 -6.98
N PHE A 156 -7.91 -34.56 -6.50
CA PHE A 156 -8.14 -34.76 -5.08
C PHE A 156 -7.87 -36.22 -4.73
N ASP A 157 -6.95 -36.44 -3.79
CA ASP A 157 -6.67 -37.74 -3.18
C ASP A 157 -7.24 -37.75 -1.75
N GLU A 158 -7.96 -38.82 -1.37
CA GLU A 158 -8.60 -38.89 -0.06
C GLU A 158 -7.60 -38.93 1.12
N ASN A 159 -6.40 -39.46 0.89
CA ASN A 159 -5.36 -39.58 1.91
C ASN A 159 -4.37 -38.41 1.89
N LYS A 160 -4.05 -37.90 0.70
CA LYS A 160 -3.02 -36.87 0.51
C LYS A 160 -3.58 -35.47 0.30
N GLY A 161 -4.88 -35.32 0.05
CA GLY A 161 -5.53 -34.04 -0.24
C GLY A 161 -5.21 -33.51 -1.63
N SER A 162 -5.39 -32.20 -1.80
CA SER A 162 -5.16 -31.47 -3.06
C SER A 162 -4.44 -30.13 -2.86
N LEU A 163 -4.03 -29.84 -1.63
CA LEU A 163 -3.44 -28.57 -1.22
C LEU A 163 -2.40 -28.84 -0.14
N TRP A 164 -1.17 -28.40 -0.38
CA TRP A 164 -0.02 -28.66 0.48
C TRP A 164 0.69 -27.35 0.83
N GLY A 165 1.14 -27.22 2.07
CA GLY A 165 1.98 -26.10 2.52
C GLY A 165 3.41 -26.56 2.75
N LEU A 166 4.38 -25.77 2.31
CA LEU A 166 5.80 -25.94 2.57
C LEU A 166 6.34 -24.71 3.30
N SER A 167 7.16 -24.92 4.32
CA SER A 167 7.92 -23.87 4.98
C SER A 167 9.00 -23.30 4.05
N PRO A 168 9.61 -22.15 4.38
CA PRO A 168 10.76 -21.64 3.63
C PRO A 168 11.93 -22.63 3.56
N GLU A 169 12.03 -23.53 4.53
CA GLU A 169 13.01 -24.62 4.62
C GLU A 169 12.58 -25.90 3.88
N ALA A 170 11.47 -25.86 3.14
CA ALA A 170 10.88 -26.97 2.38
C ALA A 170 10.32 -28.12 3.24
N GLU A 171 9.95 -27.87 4.50
CA GLU A 171 9.27 -28.83 5.35
C GLU A 171 7.74 -28.74 5.17
N LEU A 172 7.06 -29.89 5.21
CA LEU A 172 5.61 -29.95 5.11
C LEU A 172 4.94 -29.29 6.32
N ILE A 173 4.07 -28.33 6.06
CA ILE A 173 3.25 -27.65 7.05
C ILE A 173 1.91 -28.38 7.16
N ASP A 174 1.62 -28.92 8.34
CA ASP A 174 0.46 -29.78 8.64
C ASP A 174 -0.90 -29.03 8.65
N THR A 175 -0.95 -27.78 8.18
CA THR A 175 -2.07 -26.86 8.43
C THR A 175 -3.10 -26.77 7.30
N VAL A 176 -3.09 -27.69 6.32
CA VAL A 176 -3.87 -27.49 5.08
C VAL A 176 -4.90 -28.59 4.76
N ILE A 177 -5.36 -29.29 5.80
CA ILE A 177 -6.12 -30.55 5.69
C ILE A 177 -7.64 -30.33 5.41
N THR A 178 -8.15 -29.10 5.47
CA THR A 178 -9.61 -28.87 5.36
C THR A 178 -10.12 -28.68 3.93
N TYR A 179 -9.25 -28.39 2.95
CA TYR A 179 -9.68 -28.18 1.58
C TYR A 179 -9.74 -29.50 0.81
N LYS A 180 -10.96 -29.94 0.44
CA LYS A 180 -11.23 -31.24 -0.20
C LYS A 180 -11.66 -31.13 -1.67
N ARG A 181 -11.19 -30.10 -2.37
CA ARG A 181 -11.56 -29.84 -3.78
C ARG A 181 -10.32 -29.64 -4.63
N THR A 182 -10.45 -29.62 -5.94
CA THR A 182 -9.33 -29.38 -6.84
C THR A 182 -8.89 -27.91 -6.80
N CYS A 183 -7.67 -27.65 -7.23
CA CYS A 183 -7.10 -26.31 -7.37
C CYS A 183 -6.82 -26.01 -8.85
N LYS A 184 -7.35 -24.90 -9.37
CA LYS A 184 -7.02 -24.35 -10.69
C LYS A 184 -6.12 -23.14 -10.58
N LYS A 185 -6.42 -22.22 -9.65
CA LYS A 185 -5.61 -21.04 -9.36
C LYS A 185 -5.70 -20.66 -7.89
N MET A 186 -4.60 -20.18 -7.32
CA MET A 186 -4.53 -19.76 -5.92
C MET A 186 -3.86 -18.40 -5.79
N LEU A 187 -4.34 -17.56 -4.87
CA LEU A 187 -3.74 -16.25 -4.57
C LEU A 187 -3.92 -15.92 -3.08
N PHE A 188 -2.89 -15.32 -2.48
CA PHE A 188 -3.04 -14.67 -1.17
C PHE A 188 -3.45 -13.22 -1.37
N ASP A 189 -4.38 -12.74 -0.55
CA ASP A 189 -4.67 -11.31 -0.48
C ASP A 189 -3.73 -10.58 0.51
N ASN A 190 -3.99 -9.28 0.72
CA ASN A 190 -3.17 -8.44 1.59
C ASN A 190 -3.26 -8.80 3.09
N LYS A 191 -4.20 -9.66 3.48
CA LYS A 191 -4.38 -10.14 4.86
C LYS A 191 -3.80 -11.55 5.08
N ASP A 192 -3.15 -12.11 4.05
CA ASP A 192 -2.76 -13.53 3.96
C ASP A 192 -3.96 -14.49 3.99
N ASP A 193 -5.14 -14.05 3.54
CA ASP A 193 -6.24 -14.97 3.29
C ASP A 193 -6.03 -15.64 1.92
N LEU A 194 -6.16 -16.97 1.86
CA LEU A 194 -5.91 -17.78 0.67
C LEU A 194 -7.20 -17.95 -0.14
N TRP A 195 -7.21 -17.39 -1.34
CA TRP A 195 -8.27 -17.56 -2.32
C TRP A 195 -7.93 -18.70 -3.27
N ILE A 196 -8.85 -19.65 -3.45
CA ILE A 196 -8.70 -20.82 -4.32
C ILE A 196 -9.85 -20.87 -5.31
N LEU A 197 -9.51 -20.86 -6.60
CA LEU A 197 -10.43 -21.17 -7.69
C LEU A 197 -10.27 -22.64 -8.05
N ASP A 198 -11.34 -23.41 -7.97
CA ASP A 198 -11.32 -24.84 -8.34
C ASP A 198 -11.55 -25.07 -9.85
N THR A 199 -11.44 -26.32 -10.30
CA THR A 199 -11.66 -26.69 -11.71
C THR A 199 -13.13 -26.60 -12.15
N SER A 200 -14.08 -26.58 -11.20
CA SER A 200 -15.52 -26.40 -11.46
C SER A 200 -15.93 -24.92 -11.59
N GLY A 201 -15.02 -23.98 -11.26
CA GLY A 201 -15.28 -22.55 -11.27
C GLY A 201 -15.78 -21.98 -9.93
N THR A 202 -15.76 -22.74 -8.84
CA THR A 202 -16.10 -22.20 -7.51
C THR A 202 -14.89 -21.51 -6.90
N LEU A 203 -15.11 -20.31 -6.35
CA LEU A 203 -14.13 -19.56 -5.59
C LEU A 203 -14.32 -19.81 -4.09
N SER A 204 -13.28 -20.29 -3.41
CA SER A 204 -13.26 -20.59 -1.97
C SER A 204 -12.25 -19.70 -1.25
N LEU A 205 -12.55 -19.29 -0.02
CA LEU A 205 -11.67 -18.52 0.85
C LEU A 205 -11.23 -19.39 2.04
N ILE A 206 -9.92 -19.52 2.22
CA ILE A 206 -9.31 -20.14 3.40
C ILE A 206 -8.58 -19.02 4.16
N ALA A 207 -9.24 -18.50 5.18
CA ALA A 207 -8.60 -17.59 6.12
C ALA A 207 -7.89 -18.40 7.20
N PRO A 208 -6.64 -18.05 7.59
CA PRO A 208 -6.03 -18.63 8.78
C PRO A 208 -6.90 -18.28 10.00
N GLU A 209 -7.50 -19.29 10.63
CA GLU A 209 -8.21 -19.05 11.90
C GLU A 209 -7.21 -18.54 12.93
N LYS A 210 -7.47 -17.35 13.49
CA LYS A 210 -6.70 -16.82 14.62
C LYS A 210 -6.94 -17.73 15.82
N VAL A 211 -5.96 -18.57 16.14
CA VAL A 211 -5.98 -19.40 17.35
C VAL A 211 -5.31 -18.62 18.48
N TYR A 212 -6.09 -18.22 19.47
CA TYR A 212 -5.60 -17.54 20.67
C TYR A 212 -4.99 -18.54 21.66
N GLN A 213 -4.08 -18.08 22.53
CA GLN A 213 -3.68 -18.87 23.70
C GLN A 213 -4.85 -19.01 24.67
N GLU A 214 -4.91 -20.12 25.40
CA GLU A 214 -6.01 -20.39 26.35
C GLU A 214 -6.03 -19.38 27.49
N THR A 215 -4.85 -19.02 28.00
CA THR A 215 -4.69 -18.02 29.05
C THR A 215 -3.49 -17.11 28.76
N GLY A 216 -3.54 -15.89 29.29
CA GLY A 216 -2.43 -14.94 29.28
C GLY A 216 -2.42 -14.11 30.55
N GLU A 217 -1.24 -13.63 30.97
CA GLU A 217 -1.09 -12.76 32.14
C GLU A 217 -0.30 -11.51 31.81
N PHE A 218 -0.71 -10.38 32.39
CA PHE A 218 -0.02 -9.10 32.32
C PHE A 218 0.10 -8.49 33.71
N GLN A 219 1.23 -7.86 34.01
CA GLN A 219 1.47 -7.20 35.31
C GLN A 219 2.08 -5.83 35.09
N HIS A 220 1.62 -4.84 35.87
CA HIS A 220 2.16 -3.49 35.86
C HIS A 220 2.15 -2.88 37.26
N ILE A 221 3.10 -1.98 37.54
CA ILE A 221 3.24 -1.29 38.82
C ILE A 221 3.17 0.21 38.55
N PHE A 222 2.18 0.88 39.13
CA PHE A 222 2.09 2.34 39.13
C PHE A 222 2.78 2.90 40.38
N ASP A 223 3.60 3.95 40.23
CA ASP A 223 4.23 4.66 41.35
C ASP A 223 3.61 6.05 41.48
N SER A 224 2.92 6.31 42.60
CA SER A 224 2.34 7.62 42.89
C SER A 224 3.37 8.64 43.39
N THR A 225 4.57 8.20 43.78
CA THR A 225 5.61 8.96 44.49
C THR A 225 5.19 9.52 45.86
N ILE A 226 3.97 9.25 46.32
CA ILE A 226 3.38 9.76 47.55
C ILE A 226 3.26 8.59 48.55
N PRO A 227 3.93 8.63 49.71
CA PRO A 227 3.73 7.63 50.76
C PRO A 227 2.26 7.59 51.22
N GLU A 228 1.73 6.39 51.49
CA GLU A 228 0.34 6.18 51.91
C GLU A 228 -0.68 6.77 50.93
N CYS A 229 -0.33 6.84 49.64
CA CYS A 229 -1.21 7.39 48.60
C CYS A 229 -2.54 6.64 48.57
N LYS A 230 -3.65 7.38 48.70
CA LYS A 230 -4.99 6.84 48.50
C LYS A 230 -5.28 6.82 47.00
N TRP A 231 -5.48 5.62 46.46
CA TRP A 231 -5.90 5.44 45.08
C TRP A 231 -7.39 5.73 44.94
N HIS A 232 -7.80 6.41 43.86
CA HIS A 232 -9.17 6.90 43.72
C HIS A 232 -10.07 5.92 42.99
N ARG A 233 -9.78 5.67 41.71
CA ARG A 233 -10.57 4.81 40.83
C ARG A 233 -9.71 4.22 39.71
N LEU A 234 -10.23 3.20 39.06
CA LEU A 234 -9.67 2.59 37.86
C LEU A 234 -10.69 2.69 36.72
N GLY A 235 -10.32 3.43 35.67
CA GLY A 235 -11.02 3.40 34.39
C GLY A 235 -10.45 2.31 33.50
N ILE A 236 -11.29 1.41 33.02
CA ILE A 236 -10.89 0.23 32.22
C ILE A 236 -11.70 0.25 30.93
N ASP A 237 -10.99 0.25 29.80
CA ASP A 237 -11.59 0.04 28.49
C ASP A 237 -11.18 -1.33 27.96
N SER A 238 -12.14 -2.26 27.96
CA SER A 238 -11.95 -3.62 27.48
C SER A 238 -13.17 -4.15 26.75
N GLU A 239 -12.92 -5.04 25.80
CA GLU A 239 -13.93 -5.83 25.10
C GLU A 239 -13.81 -7.27 25.59
N VAL A 240 -14.88 -7.81 26.18
CA VAL A 240 -14.92 -9.18 26.71
C VAL A 240 -16.02 -9.95 25.97
N PRO A 241 -15.69 -10.65 24.86
CA PRO A 241 -16.65 -11.46 24.12
C PRO A 241 -17.26 -12.58 24.97
N GLU A 242 -18.46 -13.05 24.60
CA GLU A 242 -19.09 -14.19 25.27
C GLU A 242 -18.18 -15.43 25.28
N GLY A 243 -18.13 -16.12 26.43
CA GLY A 243 -17.28 -17.27 26.65
C GLY A 243 -15.81 -16.95 26.99
N THR A 244 -15.44 -15.67 27.03
CA THR A 244 -14.11 -15.22 27.48
C THR A 244 -14.19 -14.59 28.88
N SER A 245 -13.05 -14.38 29.54
CA SER A 245 -13.03 -13.68 30.84
C SER A 245 -11.77 -12.84 31.02
N LEU A 246 -11.94 -11.69 31.66
CA LEU A 246 -10.87 -10.79 32.07
C LEU A 246 -10.92 -10.62 33.59
N TYR A 247 -9.84 -10.98 34.27
CA TYR A 247 -9.71 -10.85 35.72
C TYR A 247 -8.66 -9.80 36.04
N ILE A 248 -9.04 -8.76 36.78
CA ILE A 248 -8.13 -7.70 37.22
C ILE A 248 -8.01 -7.80 38.73
N ASN A 249 -6.77 -7.90 39.19
CA ASN A 249 -6.39 -8.08 40.57
C ASN A 249 -5.46 -6.93 40.96
N ILE A 250 -5.75 -6.25 42.06
CA ILE A 250 -4.95 -5.08 42.50
C ILE A 250 -4.48 -5.19 43.94
N VAL A 251 -3.31 -4.61 44.25
CA VAL A 251 -2.83 -4.42 45.63
C VAL A 251 -1.98 -3.16 45.70
N ALA A 252 -2.05 -2.42 46.82
CA ALA A 252 -1.21 -1.25 47.05
C ALA A 252 -0.27 -1.44 48.25
N ARG A 253 0.95 -0.91 48.14
CA ARG A 253 2.04 -1.02 49.14
C ARG A 253 2.93 0.22 49.08
N ASP A 254 3.61 0.57 50.18
CA ASP A 254 4.59 1.66 50.19
C ASP A 254 6.01 1.27 49.76
N GLU A 255 6.31 -0.02 49.76
CA GLU A 255 7.60 -0.58 49.34
C GLU A 255 7.38 -1.68 48.29
N ILE A 256 8.38 -1.89 47.42
CA ILE A 256 8.39 -3.00 46.47
C ILE A 256 9.26 -4.13 47.05
N LYS A 257 8.66 -5.24 47.48
CA LYS A 257 9.42 -6.47 47.85
C LYS A 257 9.20 -7.55 46.79
N LYS A 258 10.24 -8.36 46.51
CA LYS A 258 10.18 -9.45 45.51
C LYS A 258 9.09 -10.50 45.81
N SER A 259 8.68 -10.63 47.08
CA SER A 259 7.59 -11.53 47.52
C SER A 259 6.19 -10.97 47.31
N ASP A 260 6.03 -9.65 47.10
CA ASP A 260 4.73 -8.98 47.12
C ASP A 260 3.87 -9.30 45.89
N VAL A 261 4.48 -9.89 44.86
CA VAL A 261 3.82 -10.23 43.58
C VAL A 261 2.75 -11.34 43.76
N TYR A 262 2.69 -12.06 44.88
CA TYR A 262 1.88 -13.27 45.01
C TYR A 262 0.79 -13.27 46.10
N SER A 263 0.58 -12.20 46.89
CA SER A 263 -0.40 -12.26 47.99
C SER A 263 -1.17 -10.96 48.24
N GLY A 264 -2.45 -11.09 48.59
CA GLY A 264 -3.31 -9.99 49.05
C GLY A 264 -3.95 -9.15 47.95
N TYR A 265 -4.07 -9.67 46.74
CA TYR A 265 -4.78 -8.97 45.66
C TYR A 265 -6.29 -8.96 45.91
N LEU A 266 -6.91 -7.80 45.69
CA LEU A 266 -8.35 -7.65 45.58
C LEU A 266 -8.77 -7.93 44.13
N SER A 267 -9.63 -8.94 43.92
CA SER A 267 -10.25 -9.20 42.62
C SER A 267 -11.34 -8.18 42.34
N LEU A 268 -11.26 -7.55 41.18
CA LEU A 268 -12.23 -6.57 40.72
C LEU A 268 -13.36 -7.25 39.91
N PRO A 269 -14.59 -6.69 39.92
CA PRO A 269 -15.68 -7.21 39.11
C PRO A 269 -15.37 -7.11 37.61
N SER A 270 -15.50 -8.24 36.90
CA SER A 270 -15.27 -8.31 35.45
C SER A 270 -16.30 -7.47 34.69
N GLY A 271 -15.87 -6.86 33.58
CA GLY A 271 -16.74 -6.06 32.70
C GLY A 271 -17.11 -4.66 33.20
N SER A 272 -16.63 -4.26 34.39
CA SER A 272 -16.84 -2.90 34.90
C SER A 272 -15.89 -1.91 34.24
N LYS A 273 -16.42 -0.81 33.69
CA LYS A 273 -15.63 0.24 33.03
C LYS A 273 -15.01 1.24 34.00
N ASP A 274 -15.62 1.45 35.15
CA ASP A 274 -15.11 2.35 36.19
C ASP A 274 -15.29 1.70 37.56
N ILE A 275 -14.23 1.70 38.36
CA ILE A 275 -14.17 0.98 39.63
C ILE A 275 -13.61 1.89 40.71
N PHE A 276 -14.46 2.25 41.67
CA PHE A 276 -14.08 3.04 42.84
C PHE A 276 -13.23 2.22 43.82
N LEU A 277 -12.15 2.81 44.33
CA LEU A 277 -11.20 2.18 45.25
C LEU A 277 -11.28 2.84 46.65
N PRO A 278 -12.21 2.43 47.53
CA PRO A 278 -12.48 3.15 48.78
C PRO A 278 -11.31 3.11 49.79
N GLN A 279 -10.62 1.98 49.90
CA GLN A 279 -9.66 1.69 50.99
C GLN A 279 -8.27 1.25 50.51
N ILE A 280 -7.94 1.42 49.23
CA ILE A 280 -6.64 1.01 48.68
C ILE A 280 -5.62 2.13 48.90
N LYS A 281 -4.57 1.85 49.70
CA LYS A 281 -3.54 2.83 50.07
C LYS A 281 -2.12 2.27 49.93
N GLY A 282 -1.20 3.14 49.54
CA GLY A 282 0.23 2.86 49.44
C GLY A 282 0.84 3.54 48.22
N ARG A 283 2.14 3.85 48.26
CA ARG A 283 2.87 4.52 47.18
C ARG A 283 2.74 3.81 45.82
N TYR A 284 2.86 2.49 45.80
CA TYR A 284 2.82 1.66 44.61
C TYR A 284 1.48 0.92 44.49
N LEU A 285 0.91 0.90 43.29
CA LEU A 285 -0.25 0.07 42.95
C LEU A 285 0.16 -1.00 41.95
N PHE A 286 0.09 -2.25 42.37
CA PHE A 286 0.31 -3.42 41.54
C PHE A 286 -1.00 -3.81 40.89
N VAL A 287 -0.99 -3.97 39.57
CA VAL A 287 -2.14 -4.41 38.78
C VAL A 287 -1.74 -5.67 38.03
N LYS A 288 -2.41 -6.78 38.36
CA LYS A 288 -2.27 -8.07 37.67
C LYS A 288 -3.54 -8.37 36.89
N ILE A 289 -3.38 -8.71 35.62
CA ILE A 289 -4.48 -8.97 34.69
C ILE A 289 -4.31 -10.38 34.15
N LYS A 290 -5.39 -11.16 34.18
CA LYS A 290 -5.44 -12.50 33.58
C LYS A 290 -6.51 -12.53 32.51
N PHE A 291 -6.11 -12.97 31.31
CA PHE A 291 -6.95 -13.16 30.15
C PHE A 291 -7.30 -14.64 30.04
N GLN A 292 -8.56 -14.94 29.76
CA GLN A 292 -9.08 -16.27 29.49
C GLN A 292 -9.78 -16.22 28.14
N SER A 293 -9.25 -16.94 27.14
CA SER A 293 -9.88 -17.09 25.84
C SER A 293 -11.04 -18.09 25.91
N ASP A 294 -11.86 -18.14 24.87
CA ASP A 294 -12.93 -19.13 24.78
C ASP A 294 -12.37 -20.56 24.64
N PRO A 295 -13.12 -21.60 25.04
CA PRO A 295 -12.66 -22.99 24.94
C PRO A 295 -12.27 -23.42 23.52
N GLN A 296 -12.86 -22.79 22.50
CA GLN A 296 -12.53 -23.05 21.09
C GLN A 296 -11.32 -22.25 20.59
N ARG A 297 -10.77 -21.34 21.41
CA ARG A 297 -9.62 -20.47 21.12
C ARG A 297 -9.79 -19.57 19.89
N LYS A 298 -11.04 -19.22 19.56
CA LYS A 298 -11.40 -18.33 18.43
C LYS A 298 -11.67 -16.89 18.86
N LYS A 299 -11.91 -16.65 20.15
CA LYS A 299 -12.19 -15.34 20.75
C LYS A 299 -11.33 -15.15 22.01
N SER A 300 -10.86 -13.93 22.23
CA SER A 300 -10.09 -13.56 23.41
C SER A 300 -10.50 -12.16 23.87
N PRO A 301 -10.43 -11.84 25.18
CA PRO A 301 -10.71 -10.49 25.65
C PRO A 301 -9.62 -9.52 25.19
N VAL A 302 -10.02 -8.30 24.85
CA VAL A 302 -9.12 -7.21 24.44
C VAL A 302 -9.13 -6.14 25.52
N LEU A 303 -7.94 -5.69 25.92
CA LEU A 303 -7.77 -4.57 26.84
C LEU A 303 -7.11 -3.41 26.08
N ASN A 304 -7.82 -2.31 25.91
CA ASN A 304 -7.32 -1.13 25.21
C ASN A 304 -6.44 -0.30 26.13
N PHE A 305 -6.95 0.05 27.32
CA PHE A 305 -6.19 0.78 28.34
C PHE A 305 -6.75 0.59 29.74
N ILE A 306 -5.90 0.87 30.73
CA ILE A 306 -6.29 1.11 32.12
C ILE A 306 -5.77 2.49 32.52
N LYS A 307 -6.66 3.33 33.05
CA LYS A 307 -6.35 4.66 33.60
C LYS A 307 -6.53 4.61 35.11
N VAL A 308 -5.48 4.97 35.84
CA VAL A 308 -5.51 5.03 37.30
C VAL A 308 -5.59 6.48 37.75
N PHE A 309 -6.51 6.78 38.65
CA PHE A 309 -6.71 8.14 39.16
C PHE A 309 -6.15 8.27 40.57
N PHE A 310 -5.23 9.21 40.77
CA PHE A 310 -4.57 9.49 42.04
C PHE A 310 -4.00 10.92 42.08
N PRO A 311 -3.76 11.50 43.28
CA PRO A 311 -4.24 11.01 44.56
C PRO A 311 -5.78 11.15 44.67
N LYS A 312 -6.40 10.45 45.62
CA LYS A 312 -7.86 10.51 45.85
C LYS A 312 -8.36 11.95 46.04
N LYS A 313 -8.98 12.49 45.00
CA LYS A 313 -9.72 13.77 45.01
C LYS A 313 -11.19 13.47 44.90
N THR A 314 -11.98 13.88 45.89
CA THR A 314 -13.42 13.59 45.92
C THR A 314 -14.18 14.90 45.91
N TYR A 315 -15.34 14.93 45.27
CA TYR A 315 -16.15 16.16 45.26
C TYR A 315 -16.63 16.58 46.65
N LEU A 316 -16.63 15.66 47.62
CA LEU A 316 -16.86 15.95 49.02
C LEU A 316 -15.95 17.09 49.55
N GLN A 317 -14.71 17.21 49.05
CA GLN A 317 -13.78 18.25 49.49
C GLN A 317 -14.26 19.68 49.17
N TYR A 318 -15.17 19.83 48.20
CA TYR A 318 -15.77 21.10 47.82
C TYR A 318 -17.05 21.40 48.61
N LEU A 319 -17.56 20.44 49.39
CA LEU A 319 -18.73 20.65 50.24
C LEU A 319 -18.34 21.18 51.62
N PRO A 320 -19.24 21.93 52.30
CA PRO A 320 -18.99 22.45 53.64
C PRO A 320 -18.59 21.38 54.66
N ALA A 321 -17.82 21.76 55.67
CA ALA A 321 -17.24 20.87 56.67
C ALA A 321 -18.28 19.98 57.40
N ILE A 322 -19.51 20.45 57.59
CA ILE A 322 -20.60 19.71 58.22
C ILE A 322 -20.90 18.36 57.55
N TYR A 323 -20.65 18.23 56.24
CA TYR A 323 -20.83 16.98 55.49
C TYR A 323 -19.65 16.01 55.63
N GLN A 324 -18.57 16.42 56.31
CA GLN A 324 -17.33 15.66 56.45
C GLN A 324 -17.05 15.21 57.90
N GLU A 325 -17.81 15.73 58.87
CA GLU A 325 -17.62 15.49 60.30
C GLU A 325 -17.97 14.06 60.71
N ASP A 326 -19.15 13.58 60.31
CA ASP A 326 -19.60 12.22 60.60
C ASP A 326 -18.97 11.21 59.63
N LYS A 327 -18.34 10.17 60.17
CA LYS A 327 -17.57 9.19 59.38
C LYS A 327 -18.47 8.32 58.50
N GLU A 328 -19.64 7.92 58.97
CA GLU A 328 -20.55 7.05 58.21
C GLU A 328 -21.21 7.84 57.08
N SER A 329 -21.75 9.01 57.40
CA SER A 329 -22.36 9.92 56.42
C SER A 329 -21.35 10.34 55.35
N LYS A 330 -20.08 10.57 55.74
CA LYS A 330 -18.98 10.87 54.83
C LYS A 330 -18.72 9.76 53.82
N ASP A 331 -18.62 8.49 54.24
CA ASP A 331 -18.35 7.37 53.32
C ASP A 331 -19.52 7.19 52.34
N ILE A 332 -20.75 7.26 52.83
CA ILE A 332 -21.96 7.15 51.99
C ILE A 332 -22.00 8.29 50.96
N LEU A 333 -21.82 9.53 51.41
CA LEU A 333 -21.87 10.71 50.54
C LEU A 333 -20.73 10.71 49.52
N GLU A 334 -19.53 10.28 49.91
CA GLU A 334 -18.39 10.15 49.02
C GLU A 334 -18.66 9.13 47.90
N ARG A 335 -19.25 7.97 48.24
CA ARG A 335 -19.66 6.95 47.27
C ARG A 335 -20.84 7.38 46.40
N TYR A 336 -21.75 8.20 46.93
CA TYR A 336 -22.86 8.75 46.15
C TYR A 336 -22.36 9.79 45.15
N LEU A 337 -21.48 10.70 45.58
CA LEU A 337 -20.90 11.74 44.73
C LEU A 337 -19.97 11.18 43.66
N SER A 338 -19.32 10.03 43.89
CA SER A 338 -18.43 9.43 42.89
C SER A 338 -19.15 9.10 41.57
N ILE A 339 -20.45 8.78 41.62
CA ILE A 339 -21.27 8.55 40.41
C ILE A 339 -21.32 9.81 39.53
N PHE A 340 -21.59 10.97 40.14
CA PHE A 340 -21.65 12.25 39.42
C PHE A 340 -20.26 12.72 39.01
N GLN A 341 -19.26 12.48 39.88
CA GLN A 341 -17.88 12.81 39.61
C GLN A 341 -17.37 12.08 38.37
N THR A 342 -17.64 10.79 38.20
CA THR A 342 -17.29 10.05 36.97
C THR A 342 -17.88 10.72 35.73
N ILE A 343 -19.17 11.09 35.75
CA ILE A 343 -19.85 11.71 34.60
C ILE A 343 -19.25 13.07 34.25
N LEU A 344 -18.98 13.89 35.26
CA LEU A 344 -18.43 15.24 35.08
C LEU A 344 -16.96 15.19 34.65
N GLU A 345 -16.15 14.31 35.25
CA GLU A 345 -14.76 14.09 34.83
C GLU A 345 -14.69 13.61 33.37
N ASP A 346 -15.61 12.75 32.91
CA ASP A 346 -15.66 12.34 31.50
C ASP A 346 -15.97 13.51 30.55
N ILE A 347 -16.76 14.48 30.99
CA ILE A 347 -17.04 15.72 30.24
C ILE A 347 -15.80 16.62 30.26
N GLU A 348 -15.18 16.82 31.41
CA GLU A 348 -13.94 17.59 31.56
C GLU A 348 -12.82 17.02 30.68
N ASP A 349 -12.59 15.70 30.72
CA ASP A 349 -11.63 14.98 29.89
C ASP A 349 -11.86 15.25 28.39
N LYS A 350 -13.13 15.30 27.95
CA LYS A 350 -13.50 15.62 26.55
C LYS A 350 -13.22 17.08 26.22
N ILE A 351 -13.56 18.01 27.11
CA ILE A 351 -13.31 19.43 26.94
C ILE A 351 -11.80 19.68 26.88
N GLU A 352 -11.03 19.13 27.81
CA GLU A 352 -9.57 19.23 27.84
C GLU A 352 -8.96 18.69 26.55
N LYS A 353 -9.43 17.56 26.03
CA LYS A 353 -8.95 16.95 24.78
C LYS A 353 -9.45 17.62 23.50
N THR A 354 -10.29 18.66 23.58
CA THR A 354 -10.85 19.33 22.39
C THR A 354 -9.76 19.94 21.51
N HIS A 355 -8.62 20.36 22.08
CA HIS A 355 -7.49 20.88 21.31
C HIS A 355 -6.93 19.85 20.29
N LEU A 356 -7.00 18.55 20.59
CA LEU A 356 -6.57 17.46 19.69
C LEU A 356 -7.43 17.36 18.42
N LEU A 357 -8.62 17.96 18.44
CA LEU A 357 -9.50 18.02 17.27
C LEU A 357 -9.14 19.16 16.32
N ILE A 358 -8.49 20.22 16.84
CA ILE A 358 -8.15 21.45 16.11
C ILE A 358 -6.78 21.34 15.42
N ASP A 359 -5.95 20.41 15.83
CA ASP A 359 -4.66 20.17 15.19
C ASP A 359 -4.80 19.20 13.99
N PRO A 360 -4.47 19.64 12.75
CA PRO A 360 -4.53 18.80 11.56
C PRO A 360 -3.62 17.58 11.60
N GLU A 361 -2.59 17.53 12.45
CA GLU A 361 -1.71 16.36 12.55
C GLU A 361 -2.31 15.26 13.43
N THR A 362 -3.04 15.65 14.48
CA THR A 362 -3.54 14.71 15.51
C THR A 362 -5.01 14.34 15.34
N THR A 363 -5.80 15.15 14.63
CA THR A 363 -7.24 14.92 14.47
C THR A 363 -7.58 13.65 13.69
N ARG A 364 -8.79 13.09 13.81
CA ARG A 364 -9.22 11.92 13.01
C ARG A 364 -9.61 12.34 11.58
N GLY A 365 -9.47 11.43 10.61
CA GLY A 365 -9.71 11.73 9.19
C GLY A 365 -11.11 12.31 8.87
N GLU A 366 -12.15 11.90 9.60
CA GLU A 366 -13.51 12.47 9.45
C GLU A 366 -13.58 13.94 9.87
N PHE A 367 -12.92 14.28 10.98
CA PHE A 367 -12.91 15.63 11.54
C PHE A 367 -12.02 16.59 10.74
N LEU A 368 -11.07 16.04 9.97
CA LEU A 368 -10.24 16.81 9.04
C LEU A 368 -11.07 17.55 7.98
N ASN A 369 -12.20 16.97 7.54
CA ASN A 369 -13.12 17.63 6.60
C ASN A 369 -13.91 18.77 7.26
N TRP A 370 -14.27 18.61 8.54
CA TRP A 370 -14.89 19.68 9.31
C TRP A 370 -13.90 20.84 9.49
N LEU A 371 -12.64 20.55 9.80
CA LEU A 371 -11.60 21.55 9.94
C LEU A 371 -11.29 22.26 8.61
N SER A 372 -11.32 21.55 7.48
CA SER A 372 -11.16 22.20 6.17
C SER A 372 -12.28 23.19 5.85
N SER A 373 -13.50 22.95 6.34
CA SER A 373 -14.62 23.89 6.17
C SER A 373 -14.38 25.24 6.85
N TRP A 374 -13.62 25.27 7.96
CA TRP A 374 -13.29 26.51 8.67
C TRP A 374 -12.39 27.42 7.87
N VAL A 375 -11.50 26.85 7.06
CA VAL A 375 -10.64 27.58 6.12
C VAL A 375 -11.30 27.76 4.74
N GLY A 376 -12.60 27.46 4.62
CA GLY A 376 -13.36 27.62 3.38
C GLY A 376 -12.96 26.66 2.27
N LEU A 377 -12.42 25.49 2.63
CA LEU A 377 -11.92 24.48 1.69
C LEU A 377 -12.72 23.19 1.82
N ILE A 378 -13.11 22.65 0.67
CA ILE A 378 -13.76 21.34 0.58
C ILE A 378 -12.67 20.36 0.14
N LYS A 379 -12.39 19.35 0.96
CA LYS A 379 -11.45 18.28 0.59
C LYS A 379 -11.98 17.58 -0.65
N GLU A 380 -11.27 17.71 -1.76
CA GLU A 380 -11.53 16.87 -2.92
C GLU A 380 -11.05 15.44 -2.62
N GLU A 381 -11.79 14.42 -3.05
CA GLU A 381 -11.50 12.98 -2.86
C GLU A 381 -10.08 12.57 -3.33
N ARG A 382 -9.42 13.40 -4.13
CA ARG A 382 -8.14 13.13 -4.79
C ARG A 382 -6.92 13.54 -3.96
N TRP A 383 -7.10 14.30 -2.88
CA TRP A 383 -6.02 14.57 -1.94
C TRP A 383 -5.79 13.36 -1.04
N SER A 384 -4.56 12.86 -0.96
CA SER A 384 -4.21 11.94 0.10
C SER A 384 -4.40 12.63 1.45
N GLU A 385 -4.80 11.87 2.46
CA GLU A 385 -5.03 12.43 3.79
C GLU A 385 -3.78 13.12 4.34
N GLU A 386 -2.61 12.50 4.17
CA GLU A 386 -1.31 13.06 4.56
C GLU A 386 -1.04 14.44 3.95
N LYS A 387 -1.20 14.59 2.62
CA LYS A 387 -0.99 15.87 1.94
C LYS A 387 -2.02 16.91 2.34
N TRP A 388 -3.25 16.48 2.62
CA TRP A 388 -4.30 17.37 3.08
C TRP A 388 -4.04 17.89 4.50
N ARG A 389 -3.50 17.05 5.39
CA ARG A 389 -3.04 17.46 6.73
C ARG A 389 -1.92 18.48 6.63
N GLU A 390 -0.91 18.21 5.80
CA GLU A 390 0.18 19.16 5.58
C GLU A 390 -0.32 20.49 5.03
N PHE A 391 -1.26 20.46 4.07
CA PHE A 391 -1.87 21.66 3.52
C PHE A 391 -2.62 22.46 4.60
N LEU A 392 -3.43 21.78 5.42
CA LEU A 392 -4.18 22.43 6.50
C LEU A 392 -3.27 23.02 7.59
N GLY A 393 -2.20 22.32 7.94
CA GLY A 393 -1.17 22.84 8.87
C GLY A 393 -0.53 24.14 8.38
N LYS A 394 -0.35 24.28 7.05
CA LYS A 394 0.22 25.48 6.40
C LYS A 394 -0.84 26.39 5.77
N ALA A 395 -2.13 26.19 6.04
CA ALA A 395 -3.20 26.85 5.30
C ALA A 395 -3.10 28.37 5.36
N ILE A 396 -2.84 28.93 6.54
CA ILE A 396 -2.69 30.38 6.75
C ILE A 396 -1.55 30.95 5.91
N GLU A 397 -0.40 30.25 5.83
CA GLU A 397 0.74 30.67 5.01
C GLU A 397 0.39 30.67 3.53
N PHE A 398 -0.27 29.60 3.06
CA PHE A 398 -0.76 29.53 1.70
C PHE A 398 -1.74 30.67 1.40
N PHE A 399 -2.74 30.92 2.25
CA PHE A 399 -3.71 32.01 2.04
C PHE A 399 -3.05 33.39 1.98
N LYS A 400 -2.00 33.65 2.76
CA LYS A 400 -1.20 34.89 2.66
C LYS A 400 -0.50 35.04 1.30
N MET A 401 -0.11 33.93 0.68
CA MET A 401 0.54 33.89 -0.63
C MET A 401 -0.45 33.68 -1.78
N ARG A 402 -1.76 33.64 -1.52
CA ARG A 402 -2.77 33.37 -2.56
C ARG A 402 -2.70 34.44 -3.65
N GLY A 403 -2.80 34.01 -4.91
CA GLY A 403 -2.66 34.89 -6.06
C GLY A 403 -1.22 35.24 -6.43
N THR A 404 -0.21 34.76 -5.69
CA THR A 404 1.20 34.92 -6.07
C THR A 404 1.71 33.70 -6.85
N ARG A 405 2.76 33.90 -7.66
CA ARG A 405 3.46 32.81 -8.35
C ARG A 405 4.00 31.77 -7.37
N GLU A 406 4.58 32.21 -6.26
CA GLU A 406 5.16 31.33 -5.26
C GLU A 406 4.09 30.50 -4.54
N GLY A 407 3.01 31.14 -4.09
CA GLY A 407 1.91 30.43 -3.43
C GLY A 407 1.28 29.37 -4.33
N LEU A 408 1.06 29.69 -5.61
CA LEU A 408 0.53 28.73 -6.58
C LEU A 408 1.53 27.60 -6.88
N SER A 409 2.81 27.92 -7.03
CA SER A 409 3.87 26.93 -7.27
C SER A 409 3.99 25.94 -6.12
N SER A 410 4.07 26.44 -4.89
CA SER A 410 4.21 25.63 -3.68
C SER A 410 2.98 24.76 -3.41
N LEU A 411 1.77 25.25 -3.70
CA LEU A 411 0.56 24.45 -3.54
C LEU A 411 0.49 23.29 -4.55
N ILE A 412 0.88 23.54 -5.81
CA ILE A 412 0.95 22.49 -6.83
C ILE A 412 2.08 21.51 -6.53
N GLU A 413 3.19 21.97 -5.98
CA GLU A 413 4.27 21.10 -5.49
C GLU A 413 3.78 20.19 -4.36
N LEU A 414 3.05 20.72 -3.39
CA LEU A 414 2.47 19.93 -2.31
C LEU A 414 1.52 18.83 -2.87
N PHE A 415 0.66 19.20 -3.83
CA PHE A 415 -0.27 18.25 -4.44
C PHE A 415 0.45 17.20 -5.31
N THR A 416 1.36 17.61 -6.18
CA THR A 416 1.97 16.73 -7.20
C THR A 416 3.32 16.12 -6.78
N GLY A 417 3.93 16.62 -5.70
CA GLY A 417 5.28 16.27 -5.25
C GLY A 417 6.42 16.92 -6.05
N LYS A 418 6.13 17.79 -7.03
CA LYS A 418 7.13 18.46 -7.86
C LYS A 418 6.74 19.90 -8.17
N LYS A 419 7.71 20.83 -8.19
CA LYS A 419 7.45 22.21 -8.63
C LYS A 419 6.96 22.28 -10.09
N PRO A 420 5.85 22.99 -10.35
CA PRO A 420 5.44 23.32 -11.72
C PRO A 420 6.33 24.41 -12.31
N ILE A 421 6.21 24.65 -13.62
CA ILE A 421 6.85 25.77 -14.29
C ILE A 421 5.76 26.78 -14.64
N ILE A 422 5.83 27.98 -14.06
CA ILE A 422 4.85 29.05 -14.34
C ILE A 422 5.50 30.07 -15.27
N ILE A 423 4.87 30.31 -16.42
CA ILE A 423 5.30 31.25 -17.46
C ILE A 423 4.29 32.40 -17.56
N GLU A 424 4.81 33.62 -17.56
CA GLU A 424 4.04 34.86 -17.72
C GLU A 424 4.36 35.54 -19.07
N PRO A 425 3.47 36.40 -19.61
CA PRO A 425 3.60 36.95 -20.96
C PRO A 425 4.90 37.72 -21.20
N PHE A 426 5.43 38.41 -20.19
CA PHE A 426 6.68 39.18 -20.31
C PHE A 426 7.93 38.30 -20.37
N GLN A 427 7.84 37.02 -19.98
CA GLN A 427 8.95 36.06 -20.05
C GLN A 427 9.09 35.45 -21.46
N LEU A 428 8.10 35.68 -22.34
CA LEU A 428 8.10 35.23 -23.72
C LEU A 428 8.63 36.35 -24.63
N GLU A 429 9.92 36.65 -24.55
CA GLU A 429 10.60 37.37 -25.62
C GLU A 429 10.86 36.40 -26.79
N CYS A 430 9.89 36.18 -27.68
CA CYS A 430 10.14 35.70 -29.05
C CYS A 430 8.83 35.48 -29.84
N GLU A 431 8.82 35.94 -31.09
CA GLU A 431 7.77 35.81 -32.11
C GLU A 431 7.50 34.36 -32.57
N LYS A 432 7.11 33.42 -31.69
CA LYS A 432 6.70 32.07 -32.09
C LYS A 432 5.30 31.69 -31.62
N LYS A 433 4.50 31.25 -32.60
CA LYS A 433 3.03 31.09 -32.62
C LYS A 433 2.42 30.03 -31.67
N SER A 434 3.16 29.37 -30.79
CA SER A 434 2.64 28.17 -30.08
C SER A 434 1.92 28.45 -28.76
N LEU A 435 2.28 29.50 -27.99
CA LEU A 435 1.50 29.95 -26.82
C LEU A 435 1.04 31.40 -27.01
N ARG A 436 -0.25 31.59 -27.28
CA ARG A 436 -0.90 32.91 -27.21
C ARG A 436 -1.38 33.15 -25.78
N LEU A 437 -0.53 33.79 -24.98
CA LEU A 437 -0.93 34.34 -23.67
C LEU A 437 -1.39 35.79 -23.88
N GLY A 438 -2.62 36.08 -23.45
CA GLY A 438 -3.17 37.43 -23.46
C GLY A 438 -2.55 38.30 -22.34
N ARG A 439 -2.86 39.60 -22.36
CA ARG A 439 -2.58 40.47 -21.20
C ARG A 439 -3.34 39.92 -19.99
N PHE A 440 -2.70 39.91 -18.82
CA PHE A 440 -3.25 39.31 -17.58
C PHE A 440 -3.55 37.81 -17.70
N SER A 441 -2.63 37.04 -18.27
CA SER A 441 -2.71 35.58 -18.26
C SER A 441 -1.39 34.96 -17.84
N PHE A 442 -1.39 33.71 -17.38
CA PHE A 442 -0.19 32.91 -17.15
C PHE A 442 -0.45 31.46 -17.52
N CYS A 443 0.63 30.71 -17.77
CA CYS A 443 0.56 29.28 -18.05
C CYS A 443 1.33 28.49 -16.99
N VAL A 444 0.65 27.51 -16.40
CA VAL A 444 1.21 26.50 -15.51
C VAL A 444 1.54 25.26 -16.33
N LEU A 445 2.82 25.01 -16.54
CA LEU A 445 3.32 23.82 -17.20
C LEU A 445 3.66 22.76 -16.17
N LEU A 446 3.06 21.58 -16.34
CA LEU A 446 3.38 20.40 -15.56
C LEU A 446 4.38 19.54 -16.34
N LYS A 447 5.42 19.09 -15.65
CA LYS A 447 6.45 18.21 -16.23
C LYS A 447 5.82 16.86 -16.61
N PRO A 448 6.44 16.12 -17.54
CA PRO A 448 5.97 14.78 -17.83
C PRO A 448 5.98 13.89 -16.58
N LYS A 449 4.97 13.02 -16.44
CA LYS A 449 4.75 12.15 -15.28
C LYS A 449 4.60 12.88 -13.93
N GLN A 450 4.41 14.21 -13.91
CA GLN A 450 4.13 14.96 -12.67
C GLN A 450 2.74 14.65 -12.12
N VAL A 451 1.78 14.35 -13.00
CA VAL A 451 0.45 13.86 -12.66
C VAL A 451 0.29 12.44 -13.20
N ARG A 452 -0.35 11.56 -12.43
CA ARG A 452 -0.46 10.13 -12.72
C ARG A 452 -1.59 9.81 -13.70
N ASN A 453 -2.65 10.61 -13.67
CA ASN A 453 -3.85 10.38 -14.48
C ASN A 453 -4.51 11.73 -14.85
N TYR A 454 -5.49 11.67 -15.75
CA TYR A 454 -6.25 12.86 -16.18
C TYR A 454 -7.03 13.53 -15.03
N GLN A 455 -7.42 12.76 -14.02
CA GLN A 455 -8.17 13.27 -12.87
C GLN A 455 -7.28 14.15 -11.96
N GLU A 456 -6.02 13.79 -11.73
CA GLU A 456 -5.05 14.64 -11.03
C GLU A 456 -4.77 15.93 -11.84
N PHE A 457 -4.70 15.83 -13.16
CA PHE A 457 -4.56 17.00 -14.03
C PHE A 457 -5.74 17.99 -13.88
N GLU A 458 -6.98 17.48 -13.86
CA GLU A 458 -8.17 18.29 -13.60
C GLU A 458 -8.19 18.89 -12.18
N ALA A 459 -7.68 18.17 -11.18
CA ALA A 459 -7.53 18.73 -9.83
C ALA A 459 -6.55 19.91 -9.82
N VAL A 460 -5.41 19.81 -10.53
CA VAL A 460 -4.48 20.94 -10.66
C VAL A 460 -5.13 22.12 -11.39
N LYS A 461 -5.94 21.89 -12.44
CA LYS A 461 -6.70 22.98 -13.08
C LYS A 461 -7.62 23.70 -12.09
N ARG A 462 -8.33 22.95 -11.23
CA ARG A 462 -9.19 23.54 -10.20
C ARG A 462 -8.39 24.32 -9.16
N ILE A 463 -7.25 23.79 -8.71
CA ILE A 463 -6.31 24.51 -7.83
C ILE A 463 -5.93 25.85 -8.49
N VAL A 464 -5.50 25.84 -9.74
CA VAL A 464 -5.14 27.06 -10.49
C VAL A 464 -6.34 28.01 -10.59
N ALA A 465 -7.54 27.51 -10.89
CA ALA A 465 -8.75 28.34 -11.00
C ALA A 465 -9.15 29.01 -9.67
N LEU A 466 -8.97 28.31 -8.55
CA LEU A 466 -9.28 28.81 -7.21
C LEU A 466 -8.22 29.76 -6.66
N TRP A 467 -6.95 29.57 -7.04
CA TRP A 467 -5.80 30.27 -6.46
C TRP A 467 -5.18 31.34 -7.34
N LYS A 468 -5.64 31.48 -8.60
CA LYS A 468 -5.23 32.57 -9.48
C LYS A 468 -5.60 33.94 -8.90
N PRO A 469 -4.83 35.00 -9.23
CA PRO A 469 -5.25 36.36 -8.95
C PRO A 469 -6.61 36.70 -9.60
N ALA A 470 -7.29 37.68 -9.02
CA ALA A 470 -8.53 38.21 -9.58
C ALA A 470 -8.28 38.73 -11.00
N HIS A 471 -9.25 38.53 -11.90
CA HIS A 471 -9.21 38.99 -13.29
C HIS A 471 -8.06 38.45 -14.17
N THR A 472 -7.29 37.46 -13.69
CA THR A 472 -6.23 36.79 -14.46
C THR A 472 -6.72 35.47 -15.06
N GLU A 473 -6.28 35.11 -16.26
CA GLU A 473 -6.51 33.79 -16.88
C GLU A 473 -5.33 32.84 -16.58
N GLY A 474 -5.58 31.73 -15.88
CA GLY A 474 -4.57 30.71 -15.58
C GLY A 474 -4.80 29.46 -16.43
N LYS A 475 -3.91 29.19 -17.39
CA LYS A 475 -3.97 27.97 -18.22
C LYS A 475 -3.06 26.89 -17.64
N THR A 476 -3.51 25.64 -17.62
CA THR A 476 -2.67 24.50 -17.19
C THR A 476 -2.42 23.57 -18.36
N VAL A 477 -1.14 23.24 -18.61
CA VAL A 477 -0.71 22.37 -19.72
C VAL A 477 0.20 21.28 -19.19
N LEU A 478 -0.06 20.03 -19.57
CA LEU A 478 0.82 18.90 -19.28
C LEU A 478 1.79 18.70 -20.45
N LEU A 479 3.09 18.80 -20.19
CA LEU A 479 4.13 18.56 -21.19
C LEU A 479 4.21 17.08 -21.54
N LYS A 480 4.29 16.77 -22.84
CA LYS A 480 4.44 15.40 -23.36
C LYS A 480 5.93 15.06 -23.54
N GLU A 481 6.31 13.81 -23.27
CA GLU A 481 7.64 13.25 -23.61
C GLU A 481 7.70 12.92 -25.11
N LYS A 482 7.57 13.92 -25.99
CA LYS A 482 7.72 13.73 -27.45
C LYS A 482 8.43 14.93 -28.05
N MET A 483 9.39 14.67 -28.95
CA MET A 483 9.96 15.68 -29.82
C MET A 483 9.07 15.84 -31.06
N LEU A 484 8.21 16.85 -31.05
CA LEU A 484 7.48 17.32 -32.24
C LEU A 484 7.97 18.74 -32.55
N LEU A 485 8.73 18.89 -33.63
CA LEU A 485 9.20 20.20 -34.09
C LEU A 485 7.98 21.11 -34.35
N GLY A 486 7.95 22.26 -33.66
CA GLY A 486 6.84 23.23 -33.72
C GLY A 486 5.91 23.23 -32.50
N ASP A 487 6.04 22.26 -31.58
CA ASP A 487 5.29 22.20 -30.32
C ASP A 487 6.12 22.71 -29.11
N LEU A 488 5.57 22.63 -27.90
CA LEU A 488 6.22 23.07 -26.65
C LEU A 488 7.38 22.16 -26.22
N LEU A 489 8.55 22.41 -26.81
CA LEU A 489 9.80 21.70 -26.52
C LEU A 489 10.69 22.50 -25.56
N TYR A 490 10.98 21.93 -24.40
CA TYR A 490 11.89 22.47 -23.40
C TYR A 490 13.01 21.46 -23.13
N LEU A 491 14.22 21.81 -23.57
CA LEU A 491 15.42 21.01 -23.37
C LEU A 491 15.71 20.82 -21.86
N GLY A 492 15.99 19.59 -21.44
CA GLY A 492 16.18 19.20 -20.04
C GLY A 492 14.89 19.02 -19.23
N ILE A 493 13.70 19.27 -19.80
CA ILE A 493 12.41 19.20 -19.09
C ILE A 493 11.48 18.14 -19.68
N ASN A 494 11.12 18.24 -20.96
CA ASN A 494 10.34 17.22 -21.68
C ASN A 494 11.07 16.70 -22.92
N THR A 495 12.25 17.26 -23.20
CA THR A 495 13.14 16.91 -24.29
C THR A 495 14.53 16.69 -23.70
N TYR A 496 15.11 15.51 -23.83
CA TYR A 496 16.43 15.19 -23.29
C TYR A 496 17.38 14.81 -24.42
N LEU A 497 18.62 15.29 -24.36
CA LEU A 497 19.71 14.75 -25.17
C LEU A 497 20.22 13.52 -24.46
N ASN A 498 20.08 12.35 -25.07
CA ASN A 498 20.69 11.14 -24.55
C ASN A 498 22.22 11.25 -24.71
N PRO A 499 23.00 10.71 -23.76
CA PRO A 499 24.42 10.48 -23.99
C PRO A 499 24.59 9.60 -25.24
N PRO A 500 25.71 9.73 -25.97
CA PRO A 500 25.95 8.92 -27.17
C PRO A 500 26.00 7.44 -26.80
N GLU A 501 24.98 6.68 -27.20
CA GLU A 501 24.99 5.22 -27.11
C GLU A 501 25.48 4.65 -28.45
N PHE A 502 26.59 3.90 -28.40
CA PHE A 502 27.03 3.09 -29.53
C PHE A 502 26.07 1.90 -29.68
N ILE A 503 25.25 1.93 -30.73
CA ILE A 503 24.40 0.80 -31.11
C ILE A 503 25.07 0.06 -32.27
N LEU A 504 25.55 -1.15 -32.01
CA LEU A 504 26.17 -1.98 -33.04
C LEU A 504 25.14 -2.31 -34.14
N GLY A 505 25.44 -1.98 -35.40
CA GLY A 505 24.58 -2.24 -36.55
C GLY A 505 23.69 -1.07 -37.02
N LYS A 506 23.70 0.08 -36.33
CA LYS A 506 23.14 1.35 -36.83
C LYS A 506 24.15 2.48 -36.63
N ALA A 507 24.63 3.06 -37.72
CA ALA A 507 25.46 4.27 -37.66
C ALA A 507 24.55 5.48 -37.42
N ILE A 508 24.70 6.16 -36.28
CA ILE A 508 24.11 7.47 -36.02
C ILE A 508 25.28 8.46 -36.00
N LEU A 509 25.26 9.43 -36.91
CA LEU A 509 26.26 10.50 -36.97
C LEU A 509 25.85 11.63 -36.01
N PRO A 510 26.59 11.87 -34.90
CA PRO A 510 26.28 12.97 -33.99
C PRO A 510 26.60 14.34 -34.61
N ILE A 511 25.91 15.38 -34.13
CA ILE A 511 25.98 16.77 -34.62
C ILE A 511 27.40 17.38 -34.56
N ASP A 512 28.27 16.85 -33.70
CA ASP A 512 29.65 17.34 -33.55
C ASP A 512 30.70 16.51 -34.33
N THR A 513 30.29 15.72 -35.32
CA THR A 513 31.24 14.98 -36.15
C THR A 513 31.84 15.89 -37.22
N LYS A 514 33.06 16.39 -36.99
CA LYS A 514 33.88 16.99 -38.06
C LYS A 514 34.71 15.89 -38.73
N LEU A 515 34.43 15.63 -40.01
CA LEU A 515 35.38 14.93 -40.89
C LEU A 515 36.51 15.91 -41.22
N LEU A 516 37.63 15.81 -40.51
CA LEU A 516 38.87 16.46 -40.90
C LEU A 516 39.66 15.44 -41.71
N ASP A 517 39.76 15.71 -43.01
CA ASP A 517 40.57 14.93 -43.92
C ASP A 517 41.98 15.53 -43.94
N ILE A 518 42.91 14.87 -43.26
CA ILE A 518 44.34 15.06 -43.49
C ILE A 518 44.94 13.66 -43.54
N GLU A 519 45.04 13.11 -44.74
CA GLU A 519 45.88 11.95 -45.00
C GLU A 519 47.35 12.38 -45.02
N ASP A 520 48.15 11.80 -44.11
CA ASP A 520 49.56 11.55 -44.38
C ASP A 520 49.77 10.03 -44.30
N ASN A 521 50.02 9.44 -45.48
CA ASN A 521 50.54 8.10 -45.77
C ASN A 521 49.54 7.04 -46.25
N ALA A 522 49.73 6.68 -47.52
CA ALA A 522 49.00 5.71 -48.32
C ALA A 522 48.88 4.31 -47.68
N GLN A 523 47.68 3.96 -47.22
CA GLN A 523 47.24 2.58 -47.04
C GLN A 523 45.89 2.36 -47.72
N ILE A 524 45.82 1.33 -48.56
CA ILE A 524 44.62 0.92 -49.27
C ILE A 524 43.95 -0.20 -48.46
N GLU A 525 42.75 0.03 -47.92
CA GLU A 525 41.54 -0.79 -48.13
C GLU A 525 40.37 -0.42 -47.18
N ARG A 526 39.21 -0.17 -47.81
CA ARG A 526 37.82 -0.05 -47.30
C ARG A 526 37.44 1.15 -46.43
N HIS A 527 37.09 2.25 -47.08
CA HIS A 527 36.09 3.19 -46.55
C HIS A 527 34.95 3.40 -47.57
N SER A 528 33.72 3.28 -47.08
CA SER A 528 32.48 3.45 -47.85
C SER A 528 32.31 4.89 -48.32
N ARG A 529 32.10 5.08 -49.62
CA ARG A 529 31.93 6.41 -50.24
C ARG A 529 30.46 6.83 -50.21
N LEU A 530 30.19 8.03 -49.71
CA LEU A 530 28.84 8.59 -49.69
C LEU A 530 28.36 8.88 -51.13
N GLY A 531 27.19 8.35 -51.50
CA GLY A 531 26.64 8.41 -52.86
C GLY A 531 26.97 7.20 -53.75
N ILE A 532 27.94 6.36 -53.37
CA ILE A 532 28.28 5.11 -54.08
C ILE A 532 27.93 3.89 -53.22
N ASP A 533 28.40 3.85 -51.96
CA ASP A 533 28.21 2.72 -51.04
C ASP A 533 27.13 2.97 -49.96
N ALA A 534 26.74 4.23 -49.77
CA ALA A 534 25.66 4.63 -48.87
C ALA A 534 24.79 5.71 -49.50
N LYS A 535 23.47 5.47 -49.54
CA LYS A 535 22.45 6.45 -49.97
C LYS A 535 21.72 7.00 -48.76
N ILE A 536 21.65 8.33 -48.67
CA ILE A 536 20.82 9.04 -47.70
C ILE A 536 19.45 9.24 -48.36
N ASN A 537 18.42 8.58 -47.82
CA ASN A 537 17.04 8.86 -48.19
C ASN A 537 16.48 9.87 -47.18
N PHE A 538 16.00 11.01 -47.69
CA PHE A 538 15.33 12.05 -46.90
C PHE A 538 13.88 11.70 -46.60
#